data_AF-N9WGB3-F1
#
_entry.id   AF-N9WGB3-F1
#
_cell.length_a   1.000
_cell.length_b   1.000
_cell.length_c   1.000
_cell.angle_alpha   90.00
_cell.angle_beta   90.00
_cell.angle_gamma   90.00
#
_symmetry.space_group_name_H-M   'P 1'
#
loop_
_entity.id
_entity.type
_entity.pdbx_description
1 polymer ?
#
loop_
_entity_poly.entity_id
_entity_poly.type
_entity_poly.pdbx_seq_one_letter_code
_entity_poly.pdbx_strand_id
1 'polypeptide(L)'
;MNDEDDYKVGYGKPPKQHQFKKGVSGNPTGRRPKVPQDNDLKSILERVGNEVVEINGRPVTLLELNLMTMQRKAAKGDVPASRHLAKLRADAGVGKLDTLCGVLVVPGKMPLEQWSAAAAIQQSKYRVKNVDDELG
;
A
#
# COMPACT_ATOMS: atom_id res chain seq x y z
N MET A 1 66.73 -5.90 0.55
CA MET A 1 67.02 -6.35 -0.82
C MET A 1 65.75 -6.15 -1.61
N ASN A 2 65.80 -5.40 -2.71
CA ASN A 2 64.61 -5.03 -3.49
C ASN A 2 64.29 -6.16 -4.48
N ASP A 3 63.28 -6.99 -4.18
CA ASP A 3 62.79 -8.09 -5.04
C ASP A 3 61.99 -7.61 -6.28
N GLU A 4 62.15 -6.33 -6.65
CA GLU A 4 61.43 -5.70 -7.76
C GLU A 4 62.14 -5.89 -9.10
N ASP A 5 63.47 -6.02 -9.10
CA ASP A 5 64.28 -6.04 -10.33
C ASP A 5 64.38 -7.40 -11.05
N ASP A 6 63.90 -8.50 -10.44
CA ASP A 6 64.03 -9.86 -11.01
C ASP A 6 62.70 -10.47 -11.54
N TYR A 7 61.59 -9.72 -11.54
CA TYR A 7 60.31 -10.23 -12.04
C TYR A 7 60.15 -10.02 -13.56
N LYS A 8 60.60 -11.01 -14.35
CA LYS A 8 60.35 -11.03 -15.81
C LYS A 8 58.88 -11.31 -16.14
N VAL A 9 58.21 -10.32 -16.74
CA VAL A 9 56.86 -10.42 -17.31
C VAL A 9 56.88 -11.32 -18.56
N GLY A 10 55.89 -12.20 -18.71
CA GLY A 10 55.80 -13.16 -19.81
C GLY A 10 54.49 -13.95 -19.81
N TYR A 11 54.39 -14.97 -20.65
CA TYR A 11 53.18 -15.81 -20.70
C TYR A 11 52.91 -16.48 -19.35
N GLY A 12 51.69 -16.29 -18.81
CA GLY A 12 51.31 -16.75 -17.47
C GLY A 12 51.93 -15.98 -16.30
N LYS A 13 52.67 -14.89 -16.55
CA LYS A 13 53.31 -14.04 -15.53
C LYS A 13 52.86 -12.58 -15.70
N PRO A 14 51.65 -12.22 -15.24
CA PRO A 14 51.13 -10.86 -15.37
C PRO A 14 51.96 -9.87 -14.51
N PRO A 15 52.07 -8.59 -14.89
CA PRO A 15 52.83 -7.60 -14.11
C PRO A 15 52.32 -7.48 -12.67
N LYS A 16 53.22 -7.47 -11.68
CA LYS A 16 52.89 -7.37 -10.24
C LYS A 16 52.00 -6.15 -9.92
N GLN A 17 52.22 -5.03 -10.60
CA GLN A 17 51.44 -3.79 -10.42
C GLN A 17 49.94 -3.94 -10.75
N HIS A 18 49.57 -4.93 -11.55
CA HIS A 18 48.17 -5.21 -11.95
C HIS A 18 47.61 -6.49 -11.32
N GLN A 19 48.39 -7.22 -10.53
CA GLN A 19 47.91 -8.39 -9.82
C GLN A 19 47.04 -7.98 -8.64
N PHE A 20 45.92 -8.68 -8.44
CA PHE A 20 45.15 -8.52 -7.22
C PHE A 20 45.96 -9.00 -6.01
N LYS A 21 45.88 -8.27 -4.89
CA LYS A 21 46.51 -8.70 -3.65
C LYS A 21 45.92 -10.05 -3.21
N LYS A 22 46.76 -10.94 -2.67
CA LYS A 22 46.31 -12.24 -2.15
C LYS A 22 45.18 -12.02 -1.12
N GLY A 23 44.02 -12.62 -1.37
CA GLY A 23 42.82 -12.47 -0.53
C GLY A 23 41.88 -11.34 -0.93
N VAL A 24 42.22 -10.53 -1.93
CA VAL A 24 41.37 -9.46 -2.45
C VAL A 24 40.87 -9.85 -3.84
N SER A 25 39.55 -10.04 -3.97
CA SER A 25 38.90 -10.18 -5.27
C SER A 25 38.67 -8.78 -5.88
N GLY A 26 38.82 -8.63 -7.20
CA GLY A 26 38.41 -7.41 -7.92
C GLY A 26 36.90 -7.15 -7.86
N ASN A 27 36.11 -8.15 -7.45
CA ASN A 27 34.70 -8.02 -7.12
C ASN A 27 34.47 -8.51 -5.68
N PRO A 28 34.69 -7.66 -4.65
CA PRO A 28 34.57 -8.04 -3.24
C PRO A 28 33.14 -8.41 -2.84
N THR A 29 32.14 -7.83 -3.51
CA THR A 29 30.72 -8.17 -3.31
C THR A 29 30.30 -9.46 -4.02
N GLY A 30 31.19 -10.06 -4.82
CA GLY A 30 30.87 -11.20 -5.65
C GLY A 30 29.84 -10.88 -6.75
N ARG A 31 29.47 -11.91 -7.50
CA ARG A 31 28.37 -11.81 -8.46
C ARG A 31 27.08 -11.56 -7.68
N ARG A 32 26.35 -10.49 -8.01
CA ARG A 32 25.04 -10.24 -7.41
C ARG A 32 24.13 -11.46 -7.59
N PRO A 33 23.38 -11.89 -6.56
CA PRO A 33 22.43 -12.99 -6.70
C PRO A 33 21.45 -12.67 -7.83
N LYS A 34 21.17 -13.65 -8.69
CA LYS A 34 20.18 -13.52 -9.76
C LYS A 34 18.81 -13.45 -9.11
N VAL A 35 18.30 -12.23 -8.90
CA VAL A 35 16.91 -12.04 -8.46
C VAL A 35 16.03 -12.46 -9.65
N PRO A 36 15.17 -13.47 -9.53
CA PRO A 36 14.17 -13.74 -10.55
C PRO A 36 13.16 -12.59 -10.47
N GLN A 37 13.34 -11.54 -11.28
CA GLN A 37 12.44 -10.38 -11.27
C GLN A 37 11.00 -10.76 -11.69
N ASP A 38 10.83 -11.92 -12.34
CA ASP A 38 9.58 -12.25 -13.04
C ASP A 38 8.78 -13.42 -12.44
N ASN A 39 9.28 -14.04 -11.35
CA ASN A 39 8.67 -15.23 -10.75
C ASN A 39 8.15 -15.02 -9.31
N ASP A 40 8.17 -13.79 -8.81
CA ASP A 40 7.54 -13.51 -7.51
C ASP A 40 6.01 -13.60 -7.64
N LEU A 41 5.35 -14.25 -6.68
CA LEU A 41 3.90 -14.48 -6.74
C LEU A 41 3.14 -13.15 -6.80
N LYS A 42 3.64 -12.13 -6.10
CA LYS A 42 3.07 -10.79 -6.10
C LYS A 42 3.14 -10.15 -7.48
N SER A 43 4.29 -10.19 -8.15
CA SER A 43 4.46 -9.59 -9.48
C SER A 43 3.61 -10.31 -10.53
N ILE A 44 3.46 -11.64 -10.40
CA ILE A 44 2.56 -12.42 -11.26
C ILE A 44 1.10 -12.01 -11.03
N LEU A 45 0.65 -11.92 -9.78
CA LEU A 45 -0.72 -11.52 -9.43
C LEU A 45 -1.06 -10.12 -9.95
N GLU A 46 -0.15 -9.15 -9.78
CA GLU A 46 -0.33 -7.79 -10.27
C GLU A 46 -0.37 -7.75 -11.81
N ARG A 47 0.55 -8.45 -12.48
CA ARG A 47 0.58 -8.50 -13.94
C ARG A 47 -0.69 -9.12 -14.52
N VAL A 48 -1.10 -10.28 -14.01
CA VAL A 48 -2.29 -10.99 -14.50
C VAL A 48 -3.56 -10.22 -14.15
N GLY A 49 -3.64 -9.65 -12.94
CA GLY A 49 -4.82 -8.88 -12.53
C GLY A 49 -5.06 -7.63 -13.37
N ASN A 50 -3.98 -6.97 -13.81
CA ASN A 50 -4.02 -5.74 -14.60
C ASN A 50 -4.15 -5.98 -16.13
N GLU A 51 -4.14 -7.23 -16.58
CA GLU A 51 -4.37 -7.56 -17.99
C GLU A 51 -5.80 -7.17 -18.39
N VAL A 52 -5.94 -6.51 -19.54
CA VAL A 52 -7.23 -6.01 -20.03
C VAL A 52 -7.82 -7.02 -21.01
N VAL A 53 -9.07 -7.39 -20.79
CA VAL A 53 -9.86 -8.30 -21.64
C VAL A 53 -11.13 -7.59 -22.08
N GLU A 54 -11.56 -7.84 -23.31
CA GLU A 54 -12.78 -7.25 -23.86
C GLU A 54 -13.99 -8.13 -23.57
N ILE A 55 -15.03 -7.54 -22.95
CA ILE A 55 -16.30 -8.21 -22.66
C ILE A 55 -17.42 -7.33 -23.17
N ASN A 56 -18.21 -7.86 -24.12
CA ASN A 56 -19.34 -7.15 -24.72
C ASN A 56 -18.95 -5.75 -25.25
N GLY A 57 -17.77 -5.63 -25.89
CA GLY A 57 -17.28 -4.36 -26.43
C GLY A 57 -16.69 -3.40 -25.40
N ARG A 58 -16.52 -3.81 -24.14
CA ARG A 58 -15.92 -2.99 -23.08
C ARG A 58 -14.61 -3.60 -22.59
N PRO A 59 -13.51 -2.83 -22.55
CA PRO A 59 -12.27 -3.27 -21.92
C PRO A 59 -12.45 -3.32 -20.40
N VAL A 60 -12.17 -4.47 -19.81
CA VAL A 60 -12.29 -4.74 -18.37
C VAL A 60 -11.02 -5.45 -17.92
N THR A 61 -10.49 -5.13 -16.75
CA THR A 61 -9.32 -5.86 -16.21
C THR A 61 -9.71 -7.29 -15.79
N LEU A 62 -8.77 -8.23 -15.85
CA LEU A 62 -9.02 -9.60 -15.38
C LEU A 62 -9.41 -9.63 -13.89
N LEU A 63 -8.83 -8.76 -13.07
CA LEU A 63 -9.20 -8.63 -11.67
C LEU A 63 -10.67 -8.22 -11.51
N GLU A 64 -11.09 -7.19 -12.25
CA GLU A 64 -12.47 -6.72 -12.24
C GLU A 64 -13.44 -7.80 -12.74
N LEU A 65 -13.08 -8.50 -13.81
CA LEU A 65 -13.86 -9.63 -14.32
C LEU A 65 -14.01 -10.73 -13.26
N ASN A 66 -12.93 -11.10 -12.57
CA ASN A 66 -12.98 -12.09 -11.49
C ASN A 66 -13.95 -11.67 -10.38
N LEU A 67 -13.92 -10.40 -9.98
CA LEU A 67 -14.87 -9.87 -8.98
C LEU A 67 -16.31 -9.91 -9.49
N MET A 68 -16.56 -9.53 -10.74
CA MET A 68 -17.89 -9.59 -11.36
C MET A 68 -18.44 -11.03 -11.40
N THR A 69 -17.62 -12.00 -11.80
CA THR A 69 -18.05 -13.41 -11.84
C THR A 69 -18.30 -13.97 -10.44
N MET A 70 -17.46 -13.63 -9.46
CA MET A 70 -17.65 -14.01 -8.07
C MET A 70 -18.94 -13.40 -7.49
N GLN A 71 -19.23 -12.13 -7.80
CA GLN A 71 -20.47 -11.47 -7.42
C GLN A 71 -21.71 -12.15 -8.03
N ARG A 72 -21.65 -12.57 -9.30
CA ARG A 72 -22.73 -13.35 -9.95
C ARG A 72 -22.94 -14.71 -9.29
N LYS A 73 -21.87 -15.41 -8.89
CA LYS A 73 -21.96 -16.69 -8.15
C LYS A 73 -22.61 -16.50 -6.78
N ALA A 74 -22.16 -15.50 -6.03
CA ALA A 74 -22.75 -15.15 -4.74
C ALA A 74 -24.24 -14.79 -4.86
N ALA A 75 -24.62 -14.02 -5.89
CA ALA A 75 -26.01 -13.68 -6.16
C ALA A 75 -26.89 -14.91 -6.48
N LYS A 76 -26.30 -16.00 -7.00
CA LYS A 76 -26.98 -17.28 -7.22
C LYS A 76 -27.08 -18.16 -5.96
N GLY A 77 -26.55 -17.71 -4.82
CA GLY A 77 -26.63 -18.44 -3.54
C GLY A 77 -25.38 -19.25 -3.19
N ASP A 78 -24.25 -19.07 -3.88
CA ASP A 78 -22.97 -19.67 -3.50
C ASP A 78 -22.47 -19.06 -2.18
N VAL A 79 -22.60 -19.81 -1.08
CA VAL A 79 -22.25 -19.37 0.28
C VAL A 79 -20.74 -19.11 0.43
N PRO A 80 -19.83 -19.99 -0.05
CA PRO A 80 -18.40 -19.68 -0.12
C PRO A 80 -18.09 -18.37 -0.84
N ALA A 81 -18.63 -18.16 -2.05
CA ALA A 81 -18.39 -16.93 -2.80
C ALA A 81 -18.87 -15.69 -2.04
N SER A 82 -20.03 -15.79 -1.40
CA SER A 82 -20.59 -14.73 -0.55
C SER A 82 -19.69 -14.39 0.64
N ARG A 83 -19.11 -15.42 1.28
CA ARG A 83 -18.17 -15.23 2.40
C ARG A 83 -16.88 -14.55 1.95
N HIS A 84 -16.30 -14.97 0.83
CA HIS A 84 -15.09 -14.35 0.29
C HIS A 84 -15.31 -12.88 -0.09
N LEU A 85 -16.45 -12.56 -0.72
CA LEU A 85 -16.83 -11.18 -1.00
C LEU A 85 -17.05 -10.35 0.28
N ALA A 86 -17.69 -10.92 1.30
CA ALA A 86 -17.88 -10.22 2.57
C ALA A 86 -16.54 -9.87 3.23
N LYS A 87 -15.56 -10.78 3.19
CA LYS A 87 -14.21 -10.52 3.68
C LYS A 87 -13.51 -9.41 2.88
N LEU A 88 -13.52 -9.51 1.55
CA LEU A 88 -12.90 -8.49 0.69
C LEU A 88 -13.52 -7.10 0.88
N ARG A 89 -14.84 -7.03 1.09
CA ARG A 89 -15.55 -5.78 1.39
C ARG A 89 -15.12 -5.18 2.74
N ALA A 90 -14.98 -6.03 3.77
CA ALA A 90 -14.49 -5.60 5.08
C ALA A 90 -13.04 -5.08 5.01
N ASP A 91 -12.15 -5.81 4.32
CA ASP A 91 -10.74 -5.42 4.16
C ASP A 91 -10.60 -4.12 3.33
N ALA A 92 -11.47 -3.92 2.33
CA ALA A 92 -11.49 -2.70 1.51
C ALA A 92 -12.19 -1.50 2.20
N GLY A 93 -12.82 -1.70 3.35
CA GLY A 93 -13.64 -0.67 4.02
C GLY A 93 -14.91 -0.29 3.27
N VAL A 94 -15.29 -1.05 2.23
CA VAL A 94 -16.45 -0.79 1.37
C VAL A 94 -17.67 -1.50 1.96
N GLY A 95 -18.67 -0.75 2.43
CA GLY A 95 -19.89 -1.32 3.02
C GLY A 95 -20.16 -0.90 4.47
N LYS A 96 -19.32 -0.05 5.06
CA LYS A 96 -19.87 0.95 5.99
C LYS A 96 -20.74 1.87 5.14
N LEU A 97 -22.04 1.62 5.10
CA LEU A 97 -22.93 2.76 5.04
C LEU A 97 -22.56 3.55 6.29
N ASP A 98 -22.06 4.76 6.11
CA ASP A 98 -22.10 5.76 7.17
C ASP A 98 -23.59 6.05 7.41
N THR A 99 -24.31 5.10 8.00
CA THR A 99 -25.52 5.45 8.72
C THR A 99 -25.00 6.36 9.81
N LEU A 100 -25.12 7.67 9.57
CA LEU A 100 -25.02 8.71 10.57
C LEU A 100 -26.17 8.52 11.56
N CYS A 101 -26.13 7.42 12.32
CA CYS A 101 -27.00 7.19 13.45
C CYS A 101 -26.43 7.98 14.63
N GLY A 102 -26.64 9.30 14.59
CA GLY A 102 -26.45 10.17 15.74
C GLY A 102 -27.65 10.03 16.68
N VAL A 103 -27.40 9.87 17.97
CA VAL A 103 -28.43 10.08 18.99
C VAL A 103 -28.53 11.59 19.23
N LEU A 104 -29.64 12.21 18.83
CA LEU A 104 -29.95 13.59 19.23
C LEU A 104 -30.46 13.56 20.67
N VAL A 105 -29.62 13.95 21.61
CA VAL A 105 -30.05 14.19 23.00
C VAL A 105 -30.80 15.51 23.01
N VAL A 106 -32.14 15.44 23.03
CA VAL A 106 -32.99 16.61 23.25
C VAL A 106 -33.08 16.83 24.75
N PRO A 107 -32.51 17.91 25.32
CA PRO A 107 -32.72 18.22 26.72
C PRO A 107 -34.21 18.46 26.98
N GLY A 108 -34.73 17.97 28.10
CA GLY A 108 -36.10 18.29 28.55
C GLY A 108 -36.30 19.81 28.64
N LYS A 109 -37.57 20.28 28.72
CA LYS A 109 -37.95 21.70 28.68
C LYS A 109 -37.03 22.55 29.58
N MET A 110 -36.05 23.21 28.95
CA MET A 110 -35.08 24.08 29.59
C MET A 110 -35.34 25.53 29.14
N PRO A 111 -35.21 26.52 30.02
CA PRO A 111 -35.26 27.93 29.64
C PRO A 111 -34.25 28.27 28.53
N LEU A 112 -34.65 29.13 27.60
CA LEU A 112 -33.85 29.49 26.41
C LEU A 112 -32.45 30.00 26.75
N GLU A 113 -32.32 30.77 27.83
CA GLU A 113 -31.03 31.30 28.29
C GLU A 113 -30.06 30.18 28.69
N GLN A 114 -30.53 29.21 29.48
CA GLN A 114 -29.72 28.06 29.90
C GLN A 114 -29.36 27.19 28.70
N TRP A 115 -30.28 27.02 27.75
CA TRP A 115 -30.02 26.30 26.51
C TRP A 115 -28.96 27.00 25.66
N SER A 116 -29.03 28.33 25.52
CA SER A 116 -28.08 29.11 24.72
C SER A 116 -26.66 29.03 25.28
N ALA A 117 -26.51 29.08 26.61
CA ALA A 117 -25.22 28.93 27.28
C ALA A 117 -24.65 27.52 27.11
N ALA A 118 -25.48 26.48 27.31
CA ALA A 118 -25.07 25.09 27.12
C ALA A 118 -24.69 24.79 25.65
N ALA A 119 -25.47 25.31 24.69
CA ALA A 119 -25.21 25.17 23.27
C ALA A 119 -23.92 25.90 22.87
N ALA A 120 -23.66 27.10 23.40
CA ALA A 120 -22.41 27.82 23.15
C ALA A 120 -21.19 27.04 23.65
N ILE A 121 -21.26 26.44 24.84
CA ILE A 121 -20.19 25.59 25.39
C ILE A 121 -20.01 24.35 24.53
N GLN A 122 -21.08 23.65 24.17
CA GLN A 122 -21.03 22.44 23.34
C GLN A 122 -20.46 22.72 21.94
N GLN A 123 -20.83 23.85 21.33
CA GLN A 123 -20.41 24.25 19.99
C GLN A 123 -19.03 24.90 19.96
N SER A 124 -18.52 25.40 21.10
CA SER A 124 -17.18 26.02 21.19
C SER A 124 -16.05 25.11 20.69
N LYS A 125 -16.19 23.79 20.86
CA LYS A 125 -15.24 22.78 20.37
C LYS A 125 -15.13 22.75 18.83
N TYR A 126 -16.18 23.18 18.13
CA TYR A 126 -16.30 23.12 16.67
C TYR A 126 -16.28 24.51 16.02
N ARG A 127 -16.36 25.59 16.81
CA ARG A 127 -16.27 26.96 16.31
C ARG A 127 -14.80 27.30 16.05
N VAL A 128 -14.51 27.76 14.84
CA VAL A 128 -13.21 28.36 14.50
C VAL A 128 -13.03 29.60 15.37
N LYS A 129 -12.00 29.63 16.22
CA LYS A 129 -11.68 30.82 17.01
C LYS A 129 -11.17 31.90 16.08
N ASN A 130 -11.87 33.03 16.00
CA ASN A 130 -11.39 34.20 15.29
C ASN A 130 -10.55 35.04 16.26
N VAL A 131 -9.52 35.71 15.72
CA VAL A 131 -8.53 36.49 16.50
C VAL A 131 -9.18 37.63 17.32
N ASP A 132 -10.39 38.05 16.95
CA ASP A 132 -11.12 39.14 17.60
C ASP A 132 -11.89 38.72 18.89
N ASP A 133 -11.98 37.42 19.18
CA ASP A 133 -12.72 36.91 20.36
C ASP A 133 -11.93 37.06 21.70
N GLU A 134 -10.68 37.54 21.67
CA GLU A 134 -9.80 37.66 22.86
C GLU A 134 -9.72 39.08 23.48
N LEU A 135 -10.48 40.06 22.99
CA LEU A 135 -10.44 41.45 23.47
C LEU A 135 -11.73 41.95 24.16
N GLY A 136 -12.56 41.04 24.67
CA GLY A 136 -13.79 41.34 25.42
C GLY A 136 -13.70 41.01 26.89
#